data_AF-A0A4R5QA07-F1
#
_entry.id   AF-A0A4R5QA07-F1
#
_cell.length_a   1.000
_cell.length_b   1.000
_cell.length_c   1.000
_cell.angle_alpha   90.00
_cell.angle_beta   90.00
_cell.angle_gamma   90.00
#
_symmetry.space_group_name_H-M   'P 1'
#
loop_
_entity.id
_entity.type
_entity.pdbx_description
1 polymer ?
#
loop_
_entity_poly.entity_id
_entity_poly.type
_entity_poly.pdbx_seq_one_letter_code
_entity_poly.pdbx_strand_id
1 'polypeptide(L)'
;MHDLAKRVTGSLAGLRVPAVATVIAAPYSATPMSESGADVVKEELPGNGGTTRRFGSIAGAREPLPWLTKTRDKRSLCALRRRAAKLKRATWH
;
A
#
# COMPACT_ATOMS: atom_id res chain seq x y z
N MET A 1 17.28 -5.42 23.93
CA MET A 1 17.91 -4.18 23.44
C MET A 1 17.03 -3.62 22.32
N HIS A 2 16.21 -2.62 22.67
CA HIS A 2 15.43 -1.71 21.82
C HIS A 2 14.66 -2.27 20.61
N ASP A 3 13.47 -2.81 20.86
CA ASP A 3 12.34 -2.69 19.92
C ASP A 3 11.85 -1.24 19.99
N LEU A 4 12.44 -0.36 19.17
CA LEU A 4 11.89 0.97 18.92
C LEU A 4 10.64 0.77 18.05
N ALA A 5 9.56 0.31 18.67
CA ALA A 5 8.22 0.45 18.12
C ALA A 5 8.04 1.95 17.89
N LYS A 6 8.32 2.39 16.65
CA LYS A 6 8.17 3.75 16.20
C LYS A 6 6.76 4.15 16.61
N ARG A 7 6.64 5.04 17.61
CA ARG A 7 5.33 5.53 18.03
C ARG A 7 4.74 6.18 16.79
N VAL A 8 3.79 5.51 16.17
CA VAL A 8 3.12 6.02 14.99
C VAL A 8 2.24 7.15 15.50
N THR A 9 2.68 8.38 15.29
CA THR A 9 2.00 9.61 15.71
C THR A 9 1.31 10.22 14.50
N GLY A 10 0.08 10.67 14.66
CA GLY A 10 -0.70 11.32 13.60
C GLY A 10 -2.20 11.10 13.77
N SER A 11 -3.01 11.86 13.04
CA SER A 11 -4.48 11.84 13.16
C SER A 11 -5.11 10.50 12.78
N LEU A 12 -4.41 9.66 12.02
CA LEU A 12 -4.85 8.33 11.59
C LEU A 12 -3.98 7.20 12.17
N ALA A 13 -3.20 7.50 13.22
CA ALA A 13 -2.40 6.50 13.92
C ALA A 13 -3.27 5.32 14.41
N GLY A 14 -2.77 4.10 14.21
CA GLY A 14 -3.46 2.86 14.61
C GLY A 14 -4.48 2.34 13.59
N LEU A 15 -4.82 3.10 12.56
CA LEU A 15 -5.69 2.62 11.48
C LEU A 15 -4.92 1.77 10.49
N ARG A 16 -5.56 0.70 9.99
CA ARG A 16 -5.03 -0.18 8.94
C ARG A 16 -5.88 -0.06 7.69
N VAL A 17 -5.26 0.34 6.59
CA VAL A 17 -5.98 0.72 5.37
C VAL A 17 -5.50 -0.11 4.18
N PRO A 18 -6.31 -1.03 3.65
CA PRO A 18 -6.00 -1.73 2.41
C PRO A 18 -6.30 -0.83 1.20
N ALA A 19 -5.28 -0.47 0.43
CA ALA A 19 -5.40 0.29 -0.81
C ALA A 19 -5.48 -0.67 -2.01
N VAL A 20 -6.70 -0.93 -2.50
CA VAL A 20 -7.01 -1.99 -3.47
C VAL A 20 -7.22 -1.53 -4.92
N ALA A 21 -7.10 -0.22 -5.21
CA ALA A 21 -7.16 0.28 -6.58
C ALA A 21 -5.76 0.49 -7.17
N THR A 22 -5.59 0.18 -8.46
CA THR A 22 -4.28 0.10 -9.12
C THR A 22 -3.89 1.33 -9.94
N VAL A 23 -4.79 2.30 -10.10
CA VAL A 23 -4.63 3.37 -11.10
C VAL A 23 -4.36 4.74 -10.46
N ILE A 24 -5.40 5.44 -9.97
CA ILE A 24 -5.25 6.83 -9.49
C ILE A 24 -5.93 7.05 -8.13
N ALA A 25 -7.23 6.79 -7.98
CA ALA A 25 -7.99 7.21 -6.80
C ALA A 25 -7.46 6.65 -5.47
N ALA A 26 -7.39 5.32 -5.31
CA ALA A 26 -6.90 4.74 -4.05
C ALA A 26 -5.40 5.00 -3.82
N PRO A 27 -4.50 4.89 -4.81
CA PRO A 27 -3.09 5.23 -4.59
C PRO A 27 -2.88 6.69 -4.18
N TYR A 28 -3.69 7.61 -4.69
CA TYR A 28 -3.61 9.03 -4.36
C TYR A 28 -4.10 9.32 -2.95
N SER A 29 -5.27 8.82 -2.55
CA SER A 29 -5.81 9.04 -1.20
C SER A 29 -5.04 8.28 -0.11
N ALA A 30 -4.43 7.15 -0.46
CA ALA A 30 -3.70 6.32 0.49
C ALA A 30 -2.36 6.94 0.93
N THR A 31 -1.76 7.82 0.13
CA THR A 31 -0.52 8.51 0.50
C THR A 31 -0.70 9.47 1.69
N PRO A 32 -1.62 10.46 1.66
CA PRO A 32 -1.83 11.33 2.81
C PRO A 32 -2.34 10.58 4.03
N MET A 33 -3.03 9.45 3.86
CA MET A 33 -3.40 8.58 4.99
C MET A 33 -2.16 7.99 5.67
N SER A 34 -1.20 7.50 4.88
CA SER A 34 0.07 6.96 5.36
C SER A 34 0.91 8.03 6.07
N GLU A 35 0.97 9.23 5.50
CA GLU A 35 1.65 10.38 6.11
C GLU A 35 1.01 10.83 7.42
N SER A 36 -0.31 10.65 7.54
CA SER A 36 -1.07 10.94 8.76
C SER A 36 -0.96 9.82 9.82
N GLY A 37 -0.10 8.82 9.60
CA GLY A 37 0.18 7.74 10.53
C GLY A 37 -0.66 6.47 10.34
N ALA A 38 -1.44 6.34 9.26
CA ALA A 38 -2.11 5.09 8.98
C ALA A 38 -1.13 4.01 8.49
N ASP A 39 -1.36 2.76 8.87
CA ASP A 39 -0.67 1.60 8.30
C ASP A 39 -1.35 1.19 6.99
N VAL A 40 -0.79 1.66 5.89
CA VAL A 40 -1.36 1.49 4.55
C VAL A 40 -0.65 0.38 3.79
N VAL A 41 -1.44 -0.59 3.31
CA VAL A 41 -0.95 -1.70 2.47
C VAL A 41 -1.54 -1.57 1.07
N LYS A 42 -0.68 -1.36 0.07
CA LYS A 42 -1.04 -1.39 -1.34
C LYS A 42 -1.08 -2.84 -1.83
N GLU A 43 -2.26 -3.31 -2.17
CA GLU A 43 -2.45 -4.62 -2.80
C GLU A 43 -2.18 -4.50 -4.31
N GLU A 44 -1.23 -5.27 -4.79
CA GLU A 44 -0.84 -5.34 -6.19
C GLU A 44 -1.24 -6.69 -6.77
N LEU A 45 -1.68 -6.68 -8.02
CA LEU A 45 -1.99 -7.92 -8.74
C LEU A 45 -0.72 -8.79 -8.91
N PRO A 46 -0.86 -10.12 -8.86
CA PRO A 46 0.23 -11.04 -9.17
C PRO A 46 0.70 -10.93 -10.63
N GLY A 47 1.96 -11.34 -10.86
CA GLY A 47 2.65 -11.14 -12.13
C GLY A 47 3.23 -9.72 -12.19
N ASN A 48 2.96 -8.99 -13.26
CA ASN A 48 3.61 -7.70 -13.49
C ASN A 48 2.89 -6.51 -12.80
N GLY A 49 2.23 -6.75 -11.66
CA GLY A 49 1.57 -5.75 -10.82
C GLY A 49 0.43 -4.97 -11.46
N GLY A 50 -0.04 -3.92 -10.75
CA GLY A 50 -1.03 -2.97 -11.24
C GLY A 50 -0.49 -2.01 -12.31
N THR A 51 -1.39 -1.31 -13.00
CA THR A 51 -1.11 -0.44 -14.16
C THR A 51 0.04 0.55 -13.92
N THR A 52 0.19 1.06 -12.69
CA THR A 52 1.26 1.98 -12.33
C THR A 52 2.67 1.41 -12.48
N ARG A 53 2.85 0.08 -12.46
CA ARG A 53 4.16 -0.57 -12.68
C ARG A 53 4.59 -0.66 -14.15
N ARG A 54 3.68 -0.35 -15.07
CA ARG A 54 3.92 -0.46 -16.52
C ARG A 54 3.74 0.86 -17.25
N PHE A 55 3.32 1.89 -16.53
CA PHE A 55 2.98 3.18 -17.10
C PHE A 55 4.07 4.20 -16.80
N GLY A 56 4.52 4.90 -17.84
CA GLY A 56 5.52 5.96 -17.77
C GLY A 56 6.96 5.46 -17.91
N SER A 57 7.87 6.43 -18.00
CA SER A 57 9.30 6.15 -18.21
C SER A 57 9.98 5.65 -16.95
N ILE A 58 10.87 4.68 -17.15
CA ILE A 58 11.81 4.20 -16.14
C ILE A 58 13.04 5.13 -16.22
N ALA A 59 12.97 6.27 -15.53
CA ALA A 59 14.01 7.31 -15.58
C ALA A 59 15.27 6.92 -14.79
N GLY A 60 15.94 5.83 -15.21
CA GLY A 60 17.12 5.26 -14.53
C GLY A 60 16.83 4.58 -13.18
N ALA A 61 15.56 4.49 -12.78
CA ALA A 61 15.14 3.80 -11.55
C ALA A 61 14.79 2.32 -11.82
N ARG A 62 14.63 1.52 -10.75
CA ARG A 62 14.16 0.13 -10.89
C ARG A 62 12.66 0.01 -11.16
N GLU A 63 11.89 1.03 -10.81
CA GLU A 63 10.44 1.09 -10.94
C GLU A 63 10.05 2.40 -11.67
N PRO A 64 8.93 2.42 -12.42
CA PRO A 64 8.54 3.61 -13.16
C PRO A 64 8.08 4.73 -12.21
N LEU A 65 8.31 5.99 -12.61
CA LEU A 65 7.99 7.17 -11.79
C LEU A 65 6.54 7.19 -11.28
N PRO A 66 5.52 6.84 -12.08
CA PRO A 66 4.13 6.80 -11.59
C PRO A 66 3.90 5.79 -10.47
N TRP A 67 4.68 4.71 -10.39
CA TRP A 67 4.61 3.80 -9.26
C TRP A 67 5.23 4.44 -8.01
N LEU A 68 6.47 4.93 -8.13
CA LEU A 68 7.22 5.51 -7.01
C LEU A 68 6.47 6.66 -6.31
N THR A 69 5.92 7.61 -7.07
CA THR A 69 5.16 8.73 -6.50
C THR A 69 3.90 8.27 -5.77
N LYS A 70 3.29 7.17 -6.25
CA LYS A 70 2.03 6.64 -5.74
C LYS A 70 2.22 5.52 -4.71
N THR A 71 3.44 5.17 -4.33
CA THR A 71 3.72 4.10 -3.33
C THR A 71 4.58 4.54 -2.16
N ARG A 72 5.06 5.80 -2.15
CA ARG A 72 5.80 6.33 -1.00
C ARG A 72 5.04 6.13 0.31
N ASP A 73 5.81 5.83 1.36
CA ASP A 73 5.37 5.56 2.73
C ASP A 73 4.46 4.33 2.93
N LYS A 74 4.17 3.58 1.86
CA LYS A 74 3.25 2.43 1.88
C LYS A 74 4.00 1.12 1.78
N ARG A 75 3.48 0.10 2.46
CA ARG A 75 3.90 -1.29 2.25
C ARG A 75 3.16 -1.84 1.02
N SER A 76 3.83 -2.65 0.22
CA SER A 76 3.21 -3.28 -0.96
C SER A 76 3.17 -4.79 -0.79
N LEU A 77 2.00 -5.39 -1.01
CA LEU A 77 1.79 -6.82 -1.00
C LEU A 77 1.28 -7.26 -2.37
N CYS A 78 1.88 -8.30 -2.92
CA CYS A 78 1.41 -8.94 -4.14
C CYS A 78 0.48 -10.10 -3.76
N ALA A 79 -0.82 -9.99 -4.04
CA ALA A 79 -1.80 -11.00 -3.65
C ALA A 79 -2.92 -11.16 -4.70
N LEU A 80 -3.41 -12.40 -4.87
CA LEU A 80 -4.59 -12.69 -5.67
C LEU A 80 -5.81 -12.78 -4.74
N ARG A 81 -6.70 -11.79 -4.81
CA ARG A 81 -7.97 -11.86 -4.08
C ARG A 81 -8.91 -12.85 -4.77
N ARG A 82 -8.89 -14.11 -4.32
CA ARG A 82 -9.90 -15.12 -4.73
C ARG A 82 -11.29 -14.63 -4.30
N ARG A 83 -12.33 -14.84 -5.13
CA ARG A 83 -13.74 -14.65 -4.71
C ARG A 83 -13.92 -15.33 -3.34
N ALA A 84 -14.58 -14.64 -2.41
CA ALA A 84 -14.61 -14.97 -0.99
C ALA A 84 -14.98 -16.43 -0.71
N ALA A 85 -13.97 -17.29 -0.57
CA ALA A 85 -14.08 -18.55 0.14
C ALA A 85 -13.70 -18.26 1.59
N LYS A 86 -14.72 -18.02 2.43
CA LYS A 86 -14.71 -18.05 3.90
C LYS A 86 -13.35 -17.70 4.55
N LEU A 87 -12.97 -16.42 4.59
CA LEU A 87 -11.91 -15.99 5.50
C LEU A 87 -12.49 -15.89 6.92
N LYS A 88 -12.06 -16.79 7.80
CA LYS A 88 -12.29 -16.69 9.25
C LYS A 88 -11.74 -15.35 9.74
N ARG A 89 -12.51 -14.63 10.55
CA ARG A 89 -12.12 -13.35 11.16
C ARG A 89 -10.76 -13.53 11.85
N ALA A 90 -9.73 -12.87 11.33
CA ALA A 90 -8.56 -12.56 12.13
C ALA A 90 -8.92 -11.32 12.96
N THR A 91 -9.27 -11.55 14.22
CA THR A 91 -9.42 -10.48 15.21
C THR A 91 -8.03 -9.94 15.50
N TRP A 92 -7.83 -8.65 15.18
CA TRP A 92 -6.67 -7.91 15.60
C TRP A 92 -6.93 -7.47 17.04
N HIS A 93 -6.27 -8.11 18.00
CA HIS A 93 -6.16 -7.64 19.38
C HIS A 93 -5.13 -6.52 19.47
#